data_AF-A0A1D9FXA8-F1
#
_entry.id   AF-A0A1D9FXA8-F1
#
_cell.length_a   1.000
_cell.length_b   1.000
_cell.length_c   1.000
_cell.angle_alpha   90.00
_cell.angle_beta   90.00
_cell.angle_gamma   90.00
#
_symmetry.space_group_name_H-M   'P 1'
#
loop_
_entity.id
_entity.type
_entity.pdbx_description
1 polymer ?
#
loop_
_entity_poly.entity_id
_entity_poly.type
_entity_poly.pdbx_seq_one_letter_code
_entity_poly.pdbx_strand_id
1 'polypeptide(L)' 'MCSRRNGTGFKPKTKLGQELCLSAAMKLYELGKLSSGAAAQLAGIERVVFLSKLSDYGINTFRLTEAELTEDLANA' A
#
# COMPACT_ATOMS: atom_id res chain seq x y z
N MET A 1 15.09 -8.93 -20.02
CA MET A 1 15.41 -7.53 -19.67
C MET A 1 14.13 -6.84 -19.24
N CYS A 2 13.98 -6.58 -17.94
CA CYS A 2 13.13 -5.50 -17.43
C CYS A 2 13.71 -5.07 -16.08
N SER A 3 14.60 -4.09 -16.13
CA SER A 3 15.07 -3.35 -14.97
C SER A 3 13.87 -2.67 -14.32
N ARG A 4 13.45 -3.08 -13.12
CA ARG A 4 12.58 -2.24 -12.29
C ARG A 4 13.42 -1.62 -11.18
N ARG A 5 13.61 -0.31 -11.38
CA ARG A 5 14.30 0.67 -10.54
C ARG A 5 14.02 0.44 -9.06
N ASN A 6 15.09 0.35 -8.27
CA ASN A 6 15.06 0.63 -6.84
C ASN A 6 14.65 2.11 -6.67
N GLY A 7 13.35 2.33 -6.50
CA GLY A 7 12.78 3.63 -6.19
C GLY A 7 13.19 4.02 -4.78
N THR A 8 13.88 5.16 -4.66
CA THR A 8 14.26 5.80 -3.41
C THR A 8 13.02 5.98 -2.53
N GLY A 9 12.90 5.15 -1.49
CA GLY A 9 11.74 5.09 -0.60
C GLY A 9 11.55 6.39 0.17
N PHE A 10 10.31 6.89 0.15
CA PHE A 10 9.85 7.95 1.04
C PHE A 10 9.96 7.44 2.49
N LYS A 11 11.03 7.84 3.22
CA LYS A 11 11.20 7.50 4.64
C LYS A 11 10.83 8.70 5.51
N PRO A 12 9.62 8.75 6.07
CA PRO A 12 9.27 9.77 7.05
C PRO A 12 10.12 9.61 8.31
N LYS A 13 10.81 10.69 8.70
CA LYS A 13 11.75 10.71 9.83
C LYS A 13 11.09 10.88 11.21
N THR A 14 9.78 11.16 11.25
CA THR A 14 9.02 11.39 12.48
C THR A 14 7.89 10.38 12.62
N LYS A 15 7.53 10.05 13.87
CA LYS A 15 6.45 9.09 14.18
C LYS A 15 5.11 9.52 13.54
N LEU A 16 4.81 10.81 13.57
CA LEU A 16 3.66 11.41 12.88
C LEU A 16 3.73 11.24 11.35
N GLY A 17 4.91 11.41 10.74
CA GLY A 17 5.07 11.22 9.30
C GLY A 17 4.84 9.77 8.88
N GLN A 18 5.23 8.79 9.71
CA GLN A 18 4.98 7.37 9.46
C GLN A 18 3.49 7.05 9.53
N GLU A 19 2.78 7.57 10.54
CA GLU A 19 1.34 7.39 10.68
C GLU A 19 0.56 8.06 9.54
N LEU A 20 1.01 9.23 9.09
CA LEU A 20 0.39 9.94 7.97
C LEU A 20 0.59 9.19 6.64
N CYS A 21 1.79 8.68 6.38
CA CYS A 21 2.07 7.85 5.21
C CYS A 21 1.27 6.55 5.22
N LEU A 22 1.18 5.91 6.38
CA LEU A 22 0.40 4.69 6.53
C LEU A 22 -1.09 4.96 6.24
N SER A 23 -1.65 6.02 6.80
CA SER A 23 -3.04 6.42 6.59
C SER A 23 -3.31 6.80 5.13
N ALA A 24 -2.40 7.54 4.49
CA ALA A 24 -2.51 7.90 3.08
C ALA A 24 -2.41 6.68 2.17
N ALA A 25 -1.48 5.75 2.44
CA ALA A 25 -1.34 4.50 1.71
C ALA A 25 -2.59 3.63 1.83
N MET A 26 -3.12 3.48 3.04
CA MET A 26 -4.39 2.77 3.28
C MET A 26 -5.54 3.40 2.53
N LYS A 27 -5.65 4.74 2.52
CA LYS A 27 -6.74 5.43 1.83
C LYS A 27 -6.64 5.29 0.32
N LEU A 28 -5.43 5.39 -0.23
CA LEU A 28 -5.19 5.22 -1.67
C LEU A 28 -5.42 3.77 -2.11
N TYR A 29 -5.08 2.79 -1.26
CA TYR A 29 -5.44 1.39 -1.46
C TYR A 29 -6.96 1.18 -1.41
N GLU A 30 -7.66 1.73 -0.41
CA GLU A 30 -9.13 1.65 -0.31
C GLU A 30 -9.85 2.26 -1.53
N LEU A 31 -9.26 3.30 -2.14
CA LEU A 31 -9.78 3.96 -3.34
C LEU A 31 -9.37 3.27 -4.66
N GLY A 32 -8.61 2.17 -4.58
CA GLY A 32 -8.05 1.47 -5.73
C GLY A 32 -7.11 2.29 -6.60
N LYS A 33 -6.37 3.21 -5.99
CA LYS A 33 -5.35 4.04 -6.65
C LYS A 33 -3.96 3.45 -6.54
N LEU A 34 -3.75 2.55 -5.58
CA LEU A 34 -2.49 1.86 -5.36
C LEU A 34 -2.76 0.39 -5.12
N SER A 35 -1.97 -0.48 -5.77
CA SER A 35 -1.92 -1.90 -5.42
C SER A 35 -1.38 -2.10 -4.00
N SER A 36 -1.59 -3.29 -3.45
CA SER A 36 -1.12 -3.63 -2.11
C SER A 36 0.40 -3.47 -1.95
N GLY A 37 1.18 -3.77 -2.98
CA GLY A 37 2.64 -3.58 -3.01
C GLY A 37 3.06 -2.11 -3.13
N ALA A 38 2.34 -1.31 -3.92
CA ALA A 38 2.63 0.12 -4.07
C ALA A 38 2.26 0.92 -2.81
N ALA A 39 1.13 0.59 -2.18
CA ALA A 39 0.71 1.16 -0.91
C ALA A 39 1.69 0.82 0.23
N ALA A 40 2.18 -0.42 0.30
CA ALA A 40 3.20 -0.82 1.27
C ALA A 40 4.52 -0.04 1.10
N GLN A 41 4.96 0.16 -0.14
CA GLN A 41 6.13 1.01 -0.45
C GLN A 41 5.93 2.46 -0.01
N LEU A 42 4.74 3.03 -0.24
CA LEU A 42 4.42 4.40 0.20
C LEU A 42 4.44 4.52 1.74
N ALA A 43 3.95 3.50 2.44
CA ALA A 43 3.99 3.41 3.89
C ALA A 43 5.40 3.06 4.45
N GLY A 44 6.34 2.67 3.59
CA GLY A 44 7.70 2.28 3.98
C GLY A 44 7.76 0.98 4.79
N ILE A 45 6.79 0.08 4.58
CA ILE A 45 6.69 -1.22 5.27
C ILE A 45 6.55 -2.37 4.28
N GLU A 46 6.78 -3.60 4.74
CA GLU A 46 6.59 -4.80 3.93
C GLU A 46 5.13 -5.01 3.52
N ARG A 47 4.91 -5.57 2.33
CA ARG A 47 3.56 -5.82 1.77
C ARG A 47 2.68 -6.63 2.71
N VAL A 48 3.22 -7.71 3.28
CA VAL A 48 2.49 -8.58 4.22
C VAL A 48 2.09 -7.80 5.48
N VAL A 49 3.00 -6.96 5.99
CA VAL A 49 2.76 -6.13 7.18
C VAL A 49 1.70 -5.07 6.90
N PHE A 50 1.72 -4.45 5.71
CA PHE A 50 0.68 -3.52 5.27
C PHE A 50 -0.69 -4.19 5.25
N LEU A 51 -0.79 -5.38 4.63
CA LEU A 51 -2.04 -6.15 4.55
C LEU A 51 -2.57 -6.52 5.95
N SER A 52 -1.71 -6.94 6.87
CA SER A 52 -2.11 -7.21 8.26
C SER A 52 -2.62 -5.96 8.98
N LYS A 53 -2.00 -4.79 8.73
CA LYS A 53 -2.39 -3.52 9.36
C LYS A 53 -3.74 -2.97 8.86
N LEU A 54 -4.22 -3.39 7.68
CA LEU A 54 -5.54 -2.97 7.19
C LEU A 54 -6.66 -3.41 8.15
N SER A 55 -6.51 -4.60 8.75
CA SER A 55 -7.46 -5.13 9.74
C SER A 55 -7.47 -4.29 11.02
N ASP A 56 -6.30 -3.85 11.49
CA ASP A 56 -6.17 -3.04 12.72
C ASP A 56 -6.82 -1.66 12.57
N TYR A 57 -6.84 -1.10 11.35
CA TYR A 57 -7.40 0.23 11.07
C TYR A 57 -8.89 0.21 10.72
N GLY A 58 -9.55 -0.96 10.80
CA GLY A 58 -10.98 -1.08 10.52
C GLY A 58 -11.36 -0.74 9.08
N ILE A 59 -10.39 -0.74 8.15
CA ILE A 59 -10.69 -0.58 6.72
C ILE A 59 -11.37 -1.86 6.28
N ASN A 60 -12.66 -1.74 5.97
CA ASN A 60 -13.47 -2.84 5.50
C ASN A 60 -12.99 -3.23 4.10
N THR A 61 -12.01 -4.12 4.04
CA THR A 61 -11.41 -4.68 2.81
C THR A 61 -12.43 -5.37 1.90
N PHE A 62 -13.66 -5.55 2.36
CA PHE A 62 -14.79 -6.09 1.59
C PHE A 62 -15.28 -5.20 0.44
N ARG A 63 -14.88 -3.92 0.36
CA ARG A 63 -15.16 -3.07 -0.82
C ARG A 63 -14.06 -3.11 -1.87
N LEU A 64 -13.18 -4.11 -1.84
CA LEU A 64 -12.26 -4.40 -2.94
C LEU A 64 -13.07 -4.91 -4.14
N THR A 65 -13.56 -3.99 -4.97
CA THR A 65 -14.25 -4.30 -6.23
C THR A 65 -13.35 -5.12 -7.14
N GLU A 66 -13.91 -6.14 -7.81
CA GLU A 66 -13.23 -7.16 -8.64
C GLU A 66 -12.16 -6.63 -9.63
N ALA A 67 -12.24 -5.36 -10.02
CA ALA A 67 -11.26 -4.67 -10.85
C ALA A 67 -9.84 -4.64 -10.25
N GLU A 68 -9.71 -4.57 -8.92
CA GLU A 68 -8.43 -4.42 -8.19
C GLU A 68 -7.59 -5.70 -8.15
N LEU A 69 -8.25 -6.86 -8.06
CA LEU A 69 -7.57 -8.17 -8.07
C LEU A 69 -6.85 -8.41 -9.41
N THR A 70 -7.37 -7.80 -10.48
CA THR A 70 -6.81 -7.90 -11.83
C THR A 70 -5.51 -7.08 -11.97
N GLU A 71 -5.42 -5.91 -11.33
CA GLU A 71 -4.19 -5.09 -11.36
C GLU A 71 -3.08 -5.64 -10.47
N ASP A 72 -3.42 -6.24 -9.33
CA ASP A 72 -2.42 -6.87 -8.44
C ASP A 72 -1.79 -8.12 -9.10
N LEU A 73 -2.58 -8.90 -9.87
CA LEU A 73 -2.09 -10.00 -10.72
C LEU A 73 -1.18 -9.52 -11.86
N ALA A 74 -1.43 -8.33 -12.42
CA ALA A 74 -0.64 -7.78 -13.52
C ALA A 74 0.69 -7.14 -13.09
N ASN A 75 0.85 -6.82 -11.81
CA ASN A 75 2.04 -6.19 -11.23
C ASN A 75 2.90 -7.13 -10.35
N ALA A 76 2.51 -8.41 -10.23
CA ALA A 76 3.25 -9.44 -9.50
C ALA A 76 4.52 -9.92 -10.22
#